data_AF-F4C987-F1
#
_entry.id   AF-F4C987-F1
#
_cell.length_a   1.000
_cell.length_b   1.000
_cell.length_c   1.000
_cell.angle_alpha   90.00
_cell.angle_beta   90.00
_cell.angle_gamma   90.00
#
_symmetry.space_group_name_H-M   'P 1'
#
loop_
_entity.id
_entity.type
_entity.pdbx_description
1 polymer ?
#
loop_
_entity_poly.entity_id
_entity_poly.type
_entity_poly.pdbx_seq_one_letter_code
_entity_poly.pdbx_strand_id
1 'polypeptide(L)'
;MHMARIFNARLLVVAFFGTILALFLYLSLNAKEKPTAEKKVRVTAWFSFNGGDMDDPTNYSYVGSSAPNCPGQNNLCAVQADVSNPSAPDNQKQPEITSTLLDEIDEAIQSKQETSHVSLRE
;
A
#
# COMPACT_ATOMS: atom_id res chain seq x y z
N MET A 1 -64.21 -14.47 45.44
CA MET A 1 -62.88 -13.82 45.53
C MET A 1 -61.98 -14.35 44.43
N HIS A 2 -61.97 -13.73 43.25
CA HIS A 2 -61.10 -14.10 42.12
C HIS A 2 -60.80 -12.85 41.31
N MET A 3 -59.87 -12.00 41.77
CA MET A 3 -59.42 -10.85 40.97
C MET A 3 -58.12 -10.24 41.54
N ALA A 4 -57.04 -11.01 41.62
CA ALA A 4 -55.73 -10.47 42.05
C ALA A 4 -54.51 -11.23 41.51
N ARG A 5 -54.51 -11.68 40.25
CA ARG A 5 -53.37 -12.44 39.68
C ARG A 5 -52.97 -12.07 38.25
N ILE A 6 -53.26 -10.85 37.77
CA ILE A 6 -52.94 -10.44 36.39
C ILE A 6 -51.92 -9.27 36.31
N PHE A 7 -51.67 -8.55 37.41
CA PHE A 7 -50.83 -7.34 37.37
C PHE A 7 -49.30 -7.56 37.42
N ASN A 8 -48.82 -8.74 37.81
CA ASN A 8 -47.37 -8.95 38.06
C ASN A 8 -46.59 -9.56 36.88
N ALA A 9 -47.25 -10.04 35.83
CA ALA A 9 -46.59 -10.68 34.69
C ALA A 9 -46.14 -9.70 33.59
N ARG A 10 -46.81 -8.55 33.44
CA ARG A 10 -46.49 -7.56 32.39
C ARG A 10 -45.35 -6.61 32.77
N LEU A 11 -45.12 -6.38 34.06
CA LEU A 11 -44.07 -5.48 34.55
C LEU A 11 -42.66 -6.10 34.41
N LEU A 12 -42.54 -7.43 34.59
CA LEU A 12 -41.28 -8.14 34.44
C LEU A 12 -40.79 -8.16 32.98
N VAL A 13 -41.69 -8.37 32.02
CA VAL A 13 -41.32 -8.44 30.59
C VAL A 13 -40.70 -7.12 30.11
N VAL A 14 -41.27 -5.97 30.48
CA VAL A 14 -40.77 -4.65 30.08
C VAL A 14 -39.38 -4.36 30.66
N ALA A 15 -39.11 -4.80 31.90
CA ALA A 15 -37.80 -4.63 32.55
C ALA A 15 -36.70 -5.50 31.91
N PHE A 16 -37.05 -6.73 31.48
CA PHE A 16 -36.10 -7.62 30.79
C PHE A 16 -35.74 -7.11 29.39
N PHE A 17 -36.70 -6.59 28.62
CA PHE A 17 -36.40 -6.06 27.29
C PHE A 17 -35.58 -4.77 27.34
N GLY A 18 -35.83 -3.88 28.31
CA GLY A 18 -35.07 -2.63 28.45
C GLY A 18 -33.61 -2.84 28.85
N THR A 19 -33.35 -3.80 29.74
CA THR A 19 -31.98 -4.14 30.17
C THR A 19 -31.17 -4.81 29.06
N ILE A 20 -31.79 -5.71 28.29
CA ILE A 20 -31.14 -6.34 27.13
C ILE A 20 -30.77 -5.29 26.07
N LEU A 21 -31.66 -4.33 25.78
CA LEU A 21 -31.37 -3.26 24.81
C LEU A 21 -30.22 -2.35 25.26
N ALA A 22 -30.19 -1.97 26.55
CA ALA A 22 -29.11 -1.15 27.11
C ALA A 22 -27.76 -1.88 27.08
N LEU A 23 -27.74 -3.18 27.37
CA LEU A 23 -26.51 -3.99 27.33
C LEU A 23 -26.00 -4.18 25.91
N PHE A 24 -26.92 -4.36 24.95
CA PHE A 24 -26.57 -4.47 23.53
C PHE A 24 -26.01 -3.15 22.97
N LEU A 25 -26.60 -2.00 23.33
CA LEU A 25 -26.05 -0.68 22.98
C LEU A 25 -24.68 -0.43 23.62
N TYR A 26 -24.49 -0.83 24.88
CA TYR A 26 -23.20 -0.73 25.55
C TYR A 26 -22.12 -1.60 24.90
N LEU A 27 -22.46 -2.84 24.49
CA LEU A 27 -21.55 -3.72 23.75
C LEU A 27 -21.21 -3.16 22.36
N SER A 28 -22.19 -2.62 21.63
CA SER A 28 -22.00 -2.04 20.30
C SER A 28 -21.12 -0.79 20.30
N LEU A 29 -21.18 0.05 21.34
CA LEU A 29 -20.30 1.23 21.48
C LEU A 29 -18.84 0.86 21.80
N ASN A 30 -18.62 -0.27 22.47
CA ASN A 30 -17.29 -0.74 22.86
C ASN A 30 -16.70 -1.77 21.87
N ALA A 31 -17.41 -2.05 20.77
CA ALA A 31 -16.88 -2.85 19.69
C ALA A 31 -15.75 -2.07 19.00
N LYS A 32 -14.51 -2.28 19.44
CA LYS A 32 -13.32 -1.79 18.72
C LYS A 32 -13.36 -2.33 17.30
N GLU A 33 -13.31 -1.43 16.34
CA GLU A 33 -13.19 -1.78 14.93
C GLU A 33 -11.98 -2.71 14.74
N LYS A 34 -12.24 -3.87 14.14
CA LYS A 34 -11.21 -4.86 13.81
C LYS A 34 -10.25 -4.17 12.83
N PRO A 35 -8.92 -4.20 13.03
CA PRO A 35 -8.00 -3.60 12.07
C PRO A 35 -8.15 -4.33 10.74
N THR A 36 -8.77 -3.66 9.78
CA THR A 36 -8.87 -4.10 8.38
C THR A 36 -7.45 -4.17 7.84
N ALA A 37 -7.08 -5.31 7.23
CA ALA A 37 -5.77 -5.50 6.64
C ALA A 37 -5.40 -4.28 5.78
N GLU A 38 -4.33 -3.61 6.16
CA GLU A 38 -3.86 -2.36 5.55
C GLU A 38 -3.54 -2.63 4.08
N LYS A 39 -4.33 -2.03 3.18
CA LYS A 39 -4.01 -1.99 1.76
C LYS A 39 -2.76 -1.13 1.60
N LYS A 40 -1.57 -1.75 1.53
CA LYS A 40 -0.31 -1.06 1.20
C LYS A 40 -0.49 -0.33 -0.13
N VAL A 41 -0.67 0.98 -0.09
CA VAL A 41 -0.70 1.82 -1.29
C VAL A 41 0.72 1.84 -1.83
N ARG A 42 0.93 1.20 -2.98
CA ARG A 42 2.22 1.25 -3.66
C ARG A 42 2.31 2.56 -4.44
N VAL A 43 3.43 3.25 -4.29
CA VAL A 43 3.74 4.47 -5.02
C VAL A 43 4.83 4.10 -6.02
N THR A 44 4.62 4.39 -7.29
CA THR A 44 5.60 4.17 -8.36
C THR A 44 6.30 5.47 -8.73
N ALA A 45 7.59 5.40 -9.01
CA ALA A 45 8.40 6.54 -9.43
C ALA A 45 9.53 6.09 -10.37
N TRP A 46 10.10 7.05 -11.09
CA TRP A 46 11.31 6.89 -11.86
C TRP A 46 12.54 7.12 -10.98
N PHE A 47 13.55 6.29 -11.22
CA PHE A 47 14.83 6.34 -10.55
C PHE A 47 15.96 6.30 -11.58
N SER A 48 16.84 7.29 -11.57
CA SER A 48 18.00 7.34 -12.46
C SER A 48 19.10 6.43 -11.95
N PHE A 49 19.66 5.61 -12.83
CA PHE A 49 20.77 4.74 -12.53
C PHE A 49 22.11 5.49 -12.57
N ASN A 50 22.87 5.39 -11.47
CA ASN A 50 24.14 6.08 -11.28
C ASN A 50 25.36 5.22 -11.66
N GLY A 51 25.15 3.96 -12.06
CA GLY A 51 26.20 2.97 -12.30
C GLY A 51 26.40 2.02 -11.12
N GLY A 52 27.08 0.90 -11.36
CA GLY A 52 27.26 -0.18 -10.38
C GLY A 52 26.45 -1.43 -10.74
N ASP A 53 26.06 -2.18 -9.72
CA ASP A 53 25.20 -3.36 -9.85
C ASP A 53 23.73 -2.94 -9.97
N MET A 54 23.00 -3.51 -10.94
CA MET A 54 21.62 -3.10 -11.26
C MET A 54 20.59 -3.61 -10.25
N ASP A 55 20.95 -4.62 -9.46
CA ASP A 55 20.13 -5.20 -8.40
C ASP A 55 20.26 -4.46 -7.06
N ASP A 56 21.28 -3.62 -6.90
CA ASP A 56 21.48 -2.79 -5.71
C ASP A 56 20.67 -1.48 -5.81
N PRO A 57 19.62 -1.30 -4.98
CA PRO A 57 18.79 -0.10 -4.99
C PRO A 57 19.55 1.19 -4.66
N THR A 58 20.73 1.10 -4.03
CA THR A 58 21.55 2.27 -3.69
C THR A 58 22.25 2.89 -4.90
N ASN A 59 22.33 2.16 -6.01
CA ASN A 59 22.84 2.66 -7.29
C ASN A 59 21.83 3.51 -8.07
N TYR A 60 20.70 3.85 -7.45
CA TYR A 60 19.61 4.59 -8.06
C TYR A 60 19.28 5.87 -7.27
N SER A 61 18.97 6.94 -7.98
CA SER A 61 18.50 8.20 -7.40
C SER A 61 17.06 8.46 -7.79
N TYR A 62 16.23 8.87 -6.84
CA TYR A 62 14.84 9.27 -7.11
C TYR A 62 14.76 10.48 -8.04
N VAL A 63 13.90 10.40 -9.06
CA VAL A 63 13.66 11.47 -10.05
C VAL A 63 12.23 11.99 -9.98
N GLY A 64 11.26 11.13 -9.67
CA GLY A 64 9.85 11.51 -9.54
C GLY A 64 8.96 10.79 -10.55
N SER A 65 7.92 11.46 -11.05
CA SER A 65 6.86 10.81 -11.85
C SER A 65 7.21 10.61 -13.32
N SER A 66 8.26 11.26 -13.83
CA SER A 66 8.60 11.28 -15.25
C SER A 66 9.98 10.68 -15.47
N ALA A 67 10.13 9.94 -16.58
CA ALA A 67 11.42 9.40 -16.98
C ALA A 67 12.43 10.56 -17.17
N PRO A 68 13.65 10.46 -16.63
CA PRO A 68 14.70 11.43 -16.90
C PRO A 68 15.20 11.28 -18.34
N ASN A 69 15.68 12.37 -18.91
CA ASN A 69 16.46 12.30 -20.14
C ASN A 69 17.94 12.06 -19.79
N CYS A 70 18.51 10.94 -20.24
CA CYS A 70 19.92 10.64 -20.02
C CYS A 70 20.69 10.60 -21.34
N PRO A 71 21.56 11.57 -21.63
CA PRO A 71 22.44 11.48 -22.79
C PRO A 71 23.47 10.35 -22.62
N GLY A 72 23.85 9.70 -23.73
CA GLY A 72 24.83 8.61 -23.79
C GLY A 72 24.30 7.42 -24.58
N GLN A 73 25.06 6.35 -24.76
CA GLN A 73 24.59 5.28 -25.68
C GLN A 73 24.15 4.00 -24.97
N ASN A 74 22.92 3.55 -25.28
CA ASN A 74 22.40 2.17 -25.17
C ASN A 74 22.68 1.44 -23.84
N ASN A 75 22.83 2.19 -22.76
CA ASN A 75 23.02 1.68 -21.40
C ASN A 75 21.81 2.10 -20.55
N LEU A 76 21.63 1.47 -19.40
CA LEU A 76 20.57 1.83 -18.47
C LEU A 76 20.64 3.33 -18.10
N CYS A 77 19.53 4.04 -18.31
CA CYS A 77 19.33 5.43 -17.87
C CYS A 77 18.56 5.44 -16.56
N ALA A 78 17.36 4.87 -16.56
CA ALA A 78 16.45 4.93 -15.44
C ALA A 78 15.44 3.79 -15.46
N VAL A 79 14.87 3.51 -14.30
CA VAL A 79 13.84 2.49 -14.12
C VAL A 79 12.62 3.09 -13.42
N GLN A 80 11.43 2.62 -13.79
CA GLN A 80 10.20 2.88 -13.07
C GLN A 80 9.93 1.72 -12.11
N ALA A 81 9.87 2.01 -10.81
CA ALA A 81 9.70 0.99 -9.79
C ALA A 81 8.81 1.48 -8.64
N ASP A 82 8.30 0.54 -7.86
CA ASP A 82 7.68 0.86 -6.57
C ASP A 82 8.71 1.49 -5.63
N VAL A 83 8.30 2.49 -4.86
CA VAL A 83 9.13 3.11 -3.82
C VAL A 83 9.11 2.22 -2.58
N SER A 84 10.26 1.69 -2.19
CA SER A 84 10.39 0.81 -1.01
C SER A 84 10.05 1.51 0.31
N ASN A 85 10.33 2.82 0.39
CA ASN A 85 10.15 3.69 1.55
C ASN A 85 9.40 4.99 1.18
N PRO A 86 8.10 4.91 0.86
CA PRO A 86 7.35 6.04 0.28
C PRO A 86 7.24 7.27 1.19
N SER A 87 7.39 7.09 2.50
CA SER A 87 7.37 8.17 3.50
C SER A 87 8.73 8.86 3.70
N ALA A 88 9.81 8.34 3.10
CA ALA A 88 11.14 8.95 3.19
C ALA A 88 11.24 10.22 2.33
N PRO A 89 12.15 11.16 2.65
CA PRO A 89 12.46 12.26 1.75
C PRO A 89 13.03 11.73 0.43
N ASP A 90 12.88 12.50 -0.65
CA ASP A 90 13.22 12.08 -2.02
C ASP A 90 14.64 11.52 -2.15
N ASN A 91 15.63 12.14 -1.52
CA ASN A 91 17.03 11.71 -1.55
C ASN A 91 17.32 10.42 -0.76
N GLN A 92 16.32 9.88 -0.06
CA GLN A 92 16.39 8.59 0.63
C GLN A 92 15.47 7.56 -0.01
N LYS A 93 14.63 7.96 -0.98
CA LYS A 93 13.74 7.02 -1.68
C LYS A 93 14.54 6.06 -2.53
N GLN A 94 14.21 4.79 -2.45
CA GLN A 94 14.86 3.72 -3.21
C GLN A 94 13.85 2.87 -3.97
N PRO A 95 14.21 2.38 -5.17
CA PRO A 95 13.36 1.48 -5.93
C PRO A 95 13.28 0.09 -5.28
N GLU A 96 12.12 -0.53 -5.35
CA GLU A 96 11.96 -1.97 -5.12
C GLU A 96 12.41 -2.72 -6.39
N ILE A 97 13.67 -3.16 -6.42
CA ILE A 97 14.22 -3.92 -7.54
C ILE A 97 13.75 -5.39 -7.43
N THR A 98 12.80 -5.74 -8.28
CA THR A 98 12.26 -7.11 -8.36
C THR A 98 12.96 -7.89 -9.46
N SER A 99 12.91 -9.23 -9.41
CA SER A 99 13.46 -10.06 -10.48
C SER A 99 12.82 -9.75 -11.84
N THR A 100 11.52 -9.48 -11.88
CA THR A 100 10.82 -9.10 -13.11
C THR A 100 11.33 -7.78 -13.69
N LEU A 101 11.67 -6.80 -12.84
CA LEU A 101 12.28 -5.56 -13.31
C LEU A 101 13.70 -5.79 -13.81
N LEU A 102 14.48 -6.67 -13.17
CA LEU A 102 15.81 -7.05 -13.65
C LEU A 102 15.76 -7.74 -15.02
N ASP A 103 14.81 -8.66 -15.22
CA ASP A 103 14.58 -9.30 -16.52
C ASP A 103 14.22 -8.26 -17.61
N GLU A 104 13.38 -7.27 -17.28
CA GLU A 104 13.01 -6.18 -18.19
C GLU A 104 14.20 -5.27 -18.52
N ILE A 105 15.08 -4.99 -17.54
CA ILE A 105 16.33 -4.25 -17.76
C ILE A 105 17.22 -5.00 -18.74
N ASP A 106 17.40 -6.31 -18.54
CA ASP A 106 18.22 -7.15 -19.41
C ASP A 106 17.64 -7.19 -20.83
N GLU A 107 16.32 -7.31 -20.99
CA GLU A 107 15.65 -7.26 -22.28
C GLU A 107 15.88 -5.91 -22.99
N ALA A 108 15.73 -4.80 -22.28
CA ALA A 108 15.93 -3.46 -22.82
C ALA A 108 17.38 -3.28 -23.32
N ILE A 109 18.36 -3.66 -22.52
CA ILE A 109 19.79 -3.54 -22.86
C ILE A 109 20.15 -4.45 -24.05
N GLN A 110 19.67 -5.70 -24.06
CA GLN A 110 19.98 -6.64 -25.15
C GLN A 110 19.35 -6.22 -26.48
N SER A 111 18.10 -5.76 -26.45
CA SER A 111 17.37 -5.30 -27.62
C SER A 111 17.79 -3.90 -28.07
N LYS A 112 18.42 -3.12 -27.19
CA LYS A 112 18.68 -1.68 -27.34
C LYS A 112 17.39 -0.89 -27.59
N GLN A 113 16.30 -1.32 -26.96
CA GLN A 113 15.00 -0.67 -27.03
C GLN A 113 14.48 -0.42 -25.62
N GLU A 114 13.88 0.76 -25.43
CA GLU A 114 13.22 1.06 -24.17
C GLU A 114 11.97 0.20 -23.99
N THR A 115 11.60 0.00 -22.73
CA THR A 115 10.39 -0.73 -22.33
C THR A 115 9.47 0.19 -21.54
N SER A 116 8.38 -0.36 -21.00
CA SER A 116 7.44 0.42 -20.17
C SER A 116 8.07 0.93 -18.87
N HIS A 117 9.01 0.20 -18.28
CA HIS A 117 9.62 0.54 -17.00
C HIS A 117 11.12 0.80 -17.10
N VAL A 118 11.72 0.71 -18.28
CA VAL A 118 13.16 0.89 -18.46
C VAL A 118 13.40 1.90 -19.57
N SER A 119 14.12 2.97 -19.22
CA SER A 119 14.63 3.94 -20.18
C SER A 119 16.13 3.71 -20.37
N LEU A 120 16.58 3.85 -21.61
CA LEU A 120 17.97 3.71 -22.01
C LEU A 120 18.56 5.08 -22.32
N ARG A 121 19.89 5.16 -22.31
CA ARG A 121 20.60 6.39 -22.71
C ARG A 121 20.54 6.56 -24.22
N GLU A 122 20.25 7.79 -24.66
CA GLU A 122 20.21 8.23 -26.07
C GLU A 122 21.47 8.97 -26.55
#